data_AF-A0A968RJ39-F1
#
_entry.id   AF-A0A968RJ39-F1
#
_cell.length_a   1.000
_cell.length_b   1.000
_cell.length_c   1.000
_cell.angle_alpha   90.00
_cell.angle_beta   90.00
_cell.angle_gamma   90.00
#
_symmetry.space_group_name_H-M   'P 1'
#
loop_
_entity.id
_entity.type
_entity.pdbx_description
1 polymer ?
#
loop_
_entity_poly.entity_id
_entity_poly.type
_entity_poly.pdbx_seq_one_letter_code
_entity_poly.pdbx_strand_id
1 'polypeptide(L)'
;MTNRHLKILFSGIVSFYISLVIFNNIADYASNFQFVEMVVGMEDTFSLSHNGWRSIKQPFLHHALLIFIILWETLVGICLWFGTYQMFRHQYSTPNAFRASKIWTTNGLALGIVLWFLVFLSVAGEWFLMWQSKTWNAQVNAFLLTICFLLFLLFHQSEEETGFK
;
A
#
# COMPACT_ATOMS: atom_id res chain seq x y z
N MET A 1 -24.00 -9.74 -13.61
CA MET A 1 -23.50 -10.72 -12.61
C MET A 1 -21.96 -10.83 -12.61
N THR A 2 -21.28 -10.78 -13.77
CA THR A 2 -19.81 -10.95 -13.87
C THR A 2 -18.98 -9.92 -13.09
N ASN A 3 -19.40 -8.66 -13.03
CA ASN A 3 -18.60 -7.58 -12.40
C ASN A 3 -18.46 -7.75 -10.87
N ARG A 4 -19.47 -8.25 -10.16
CA ARG A 4 -19.41 -8.48 -8.70
C ARG A 4 -18.36 -9.51 -8.31
N HIS A 5 -18.35 -10.65 -9.00
CA HIS A 5 -17.40 -11.72 -8.73
C HIS A 5 -15.97 -11.30 -9.05
N LEU A 6 -15.76 -10.51 -10.11
CA LEU A 6 -14.44 -9.93 -10.41
C LEU A 6 -13.98 -8.95 -9.32
N LYS A 7 -14.86 -8.09 -8.81
CA LYS A 7 -14.57 -7.20 -7.67
C LYS A 7 -14.14 -8.00 -6.43
N ILE A 8 -14.89 -9.04 -6.07
CA ILE A 8 -14.55 -9.94 -4.96
C ILE A 8 -13.20 -10.62 -5.20
N LEU A 9 -13.00 -11.22 -6.37
CA LEU A 9 -11.78 -11.94 -6.71
C LEU A 9 -10.55 -11.02 -6.65
N PHE A 10 -10.61 -9.85 -7.27
CA PHE A 10 -9.50 -8.91 -7.28
C PHE A 10 -9.22 -8.37 -5.88
N SER A 11 -10.24 -8.07 -5.08
CA SER A 11 -10.02 -7.72 -3.67
C SER A 11 -9.34 -8.85 -2.90
N GLY A 12 -9.72 -10.10 -3.12
CA GLY A 12 -9.06 -11.25 -2.51
C GLY A 12 -7.60 -11.37 -2.92
N ILE A 13 -7.29 -11.20 -4.21
CA ILE A 13 -5.92 -11.24 -4.73
C ILE A 13 -5.07 -10.12 -4.12
N VAL A 14 -5.58 -8.88 -4.06
CA VAL A 14 -4.86 -7.75 -3.47
C VAL A 14 -4.69 -7.95 -1.95
N SER A 15 -5.70 -8.49 -1.26
CA SER A 15 -5.60 -8.83 0.17
C SER A 15 -4.52 -9.87 0.43
N PHE A 16 -4.45 -10.90 -0.41
CA PHE A 16 -3.40 -11.92 -0.34
C PHE A 16 -2.02 -11.33 -0.60
N TYR A 17 -1.87 -10.50 -1.64
CA TYR A 17 -0.62 -9.78 -1.91
C TYR A 17 -0.16 -8.98 -0.70
N ILE A 18 -1.04 -8.18 -0.08
CA ILE A 18 -0.69 -7.40 1.13
C ILE A 18 -0.34 -8.29 2.32
N SER A 19 -0.97 -9.45 2.45
CA SER A 19 -0.61 -10.43 3.48
C SER A 19 0.82 -10.93 3.30
N LEU A 20 1.27 -11.13 2.06
CA LEU A 20 2.66 -11.48 1.76
C LEU A 20 3.62 -10.32 2.04
N VAL A 21 3.24 -9.08 1.75
CA VAL A 21 4.06 -7.89 2.08
C VAL A 21 4.27 -7.81 3.59
N ILE A 22 3.19 -7.88 4.39
CA ILE A 22 3.26 -7.87 5.86
C ILE A 22 4.12 -9.03 6.35
N PHE A 23 3.89 -10.24 5.83
CA PHE A 23 4.66 -11.42 6.22
C PHE A 23 6.15 -11.23 5.97
N ASN A 24 6.56 -10.75 4.80
CA ASN A 24 7.98 -10.53 4.49
C ASN A 24 8.60 -9.44 5.37
N ASN A 25 7.87 -8.36 5.67
CA ASN A 25 8.37 -7.31 6.56
C ASN A 25 8.58 -7.78 8.01
N ILE A 26 7.82 -8.79 8.45
CA ILE A 26 7.97 -9.38 9.78
C ILE A 26 9.02 -10.51 9.78
N ALA A 27 8.94 -11.40 8.79
CA ALA A 27 9.78 -12.61 8.71
C ALA A 27 11.24 -12.27 8.41
N ASP A 28 11.49 -11.28 7.55
CA ASP A 28 12.82 -10.73 7.27
C ASP A 28 12.90 -9.27 7.73
N TYR A 29 12.67 -9.07 9.03
CA TYR A 29 12.71 -7.74 9.64
C TYR A 29 14.07 -7.06 9.46
N ALA A 30 15.17 -7.82 9.47
CA ALA A 30 16.53 -7.27 9.39
C ALA A 30 16.80 -6.59 8.05
N SER A 31 16.45 -7.24 6.92
CA SER A 31 16.64 -6.64 5.59
C SER A 31 15.76 -5.39 5.40
N ASN A 32 14.52 -5.43 5.90
CA ASN A 32 13.60 -4.30 5.79
C ASN A 32 13.99 -3.14 6.73
N PHE A 33 14.58 -3.45 7.89
CA PHE A 33 15.15 -2.45 8.79
C PHE A 33 16.34 -1.76 8.12
N GLN A 34 17.24 -2.53 7.51
CA GLN A 34 18.37 -1.99 6.77
C GLN A 34 17.91 -1.09 5.62
N PHE A 35 16.85 -1.47 4.90
CA PHE A 35 16.26 -0.62 3.87
C PHE A 35 15.82 0.75 4.45
N VAL A 36 15.08 0.75 5.55
CA VAL A 36 14.63 1.98 6.21
C VAL A 36 15.81 2.82 6.69
N GLU A 37 16.78 2.20 7.37
CA GLU A 37 18.00 2.84 7.86
C GLU A 37 18.77 3.53 6.73
N MET A 38 18.98 2.84 5.61
CA MET A 38 19.76 3.38 4.49
C MET A 38 19.03 4.53 3.79
N VAL A 39 17.70 4.45 3.66
CA VAL A 39 16.87 5.52 3.08
C VAL A 39 16.91 6.77 3.95
N VAL A 40 16.54 6.68 5.23
CA VAL A 40 16.44 7.87 6.10
C VAL A 40 17.80 8.35 6.59
N GLY A 41 18.80 7.48 6.58
CA GLY A 41 20.20 7.80 6.85
C GLY A 41 20.89 8.54 5.70
N MET A 42 20.35 8.47 4.48
CA MET A 42 20.82 9.17 3.27
C MET A 42 22.28 8.88 2.88
N GLU A 43 22.91 7.82 3.40
CA GLU A 43 24.35 7.60 3.24
C GLU A 43 24.77 7.29 1.80
N ASP A 44 23.87 6.67 1.03
CA ASP A 44 24.05 6.37 -0.39
C ASP A 44 23.46 7.47 -1.32
N THR A 45 23.46 8.73 -0.86
CA THR A 45 23.04 9.88 -1.68
C THR A 45 24.23 10.75 -2.04
N PHE A 46 24.37 11.11 -3.32
CA PHE A 46 25.51 11.95 -3.76
C PHE A 46 25.46 13.38 -3.20
N SER A 47 24.30 13.82 -2.71
CA SER A 47 24.09 15.16 -2.15
C SER A 47 24.16 15.22 -0.61
N LEU A 48 24.60 14.15 0.06
CA LEU A 48 24.66 14.05 1.52
C LEU A 48 25.36 15.25 2.18
N SER A 49 26.46 15.76 1.60
CA SER A 49 27.20 16.91 2.14
C SER A 49 26.38 18.20 2.24
N HIS A 50 25.36 18.35 1.39
CA HIS A 50 24.50 19.54 1.34
C HIS A 50 23.13 19.30 1.97
N ASN A 51 22.60 18.08 1.87
CA ASN A 51 21.23 17.74 2.28
C ASN A 51 21.17 16.84 3.53
N GLY A 52 22.30 16.44 4.10
CA GLY A 52 22.39 15.52 5.25
C GLY A 52 21.75 16.04 6.53
N TRP A 53 21.42 17.33 6.61
CA TRP A 53 20.68 17.92 7.73
C TRP A 53 19.28 17.29 7.96
N ARG A 54 18.74 16.61 6.94
CA ARG A 54 17.46 15.88 7.03
C ARG A 54 17.62 14.46 7.54
N SER A 55 18.85 13.92 7.59
CA SER A 55 19.08 12.51 7.88
C SER A 55 18.72 12.14 9.31
N ILE A 56 18.24 10.92 9.49
CA ILE A 56 17.90 10.33 10.79
C ILE A 56 18.92 9.22 11.06
N LYS A 57 19.66 9.32 12.17
CA LYS A 57 20.75 8.37 12.51
C LYS A 57 20.46 7.50 13.72
N GLN A 58 19.42 7.82 14.48
CA GLN A 58 19.08 7.13 15.72
C GLN A 58 18.38 5.79 15.41
N PRO A 59 18.94 4.63 15.79
CA PRO A 59 18.38 3.33 15.42
C PRO A 59 16.95 3.09 15.92
N PHE A 60 16.59 3.65 17.08
CA PHE A 60 15.23 3.52 17.61
C PHE A 60 14.17 4.20 16.71
N LEU A 61 14.54 5.28 16.01
CA LEU A 61 13.64 5.94 15.05
C LEU A 61 13.47 5.08 13.79
N HIS A 62 14.52 4.39 13.34
CA HIS A 62 14.42 3.44 12.23
C HIS A 62 13.46 2.28 12.56
N HIS A 63 13.57 1.73 13.77
CA HIS A 63 12.63 0.71 14.26
C HIS A 63 11.20 1.26 14.31
N ALA A 64 11.00 2.47 14.84
CA ALA A 64 9.68 3.08 14.92
C ALA A 64 9.06 3.28 13.52
N LEU A 65 9.86 3.70 12.53
CA LEU A 65 9.42 3.88 11.14
C LEU A 65 9.03 2.55 10.49
N LEU A 66 9.85 1.50 10.64
CA LEU A 66 9.50 0.17 10.10
C LEU A 66 8.25 -0.41 10.77
N ILE A 67 8.13 -0.28 12.09
CA ILE A 67 6.92 -0.71 12.82
C ILE A 67 5.69 0.06 12.32
N PHE A 68 5.82 1.37 12.10
CA PHE A 68 4.74 2.18 11.52
C PHE A 68 4.31 1.67 10.14
N ILE A 69 5.26 1.34 9.26
CA ILE A 69 4.97 0.77 7.92
C ILE A 69 4.21 -0.55 8.08
N ILE A 70 4.70 -1.49 8.91
CA ILE A 70 4.06 -2.79 9.13
C ILE A 70 2.65 -2.63 9.70
N LEU A 71 2.44 -1.73 10.66
CA LEU A 71 1.12 -1.47 11.24
C LEU A 71 0.16 -0.87 10.20
N TRP A 72 0.65 0.01 9.33
CA TRP A 72 -0.15 0.60 8.26
C TRP A 72 -0.54 -0.44 7.20
N GLU A 73 0.41 -1.28 6.76
CA GLU A 73 0.14 -2.40 5.87
C GLU A 73 -0.85 -3.39 6.48
N THR A 74 -0.73 -3.66 7.77
CA THR A 74 -1.66 -4.52 8.52
C THR A 74 -3.07 -3.92 8.50
N LEU A 75 -3.21 -2.61 8.72
CA LEU A 75 -4.49 -1.91 8.63
C LEU A 75 -5.09 -2.01 7.22
N VAL A 76 -4.27 -1.81 6.17
CA VAL A 76 -4.66 -2.02 4.77
C VAL A 76 -5.17 -3.45 4.56
N GLY A 77 -4.40 -4.45 4.99
CA GLY A 77 -4.72 -5.87 4.86
C GLY A 77 -6.03 -6.24 5.56
N ILE A 78 -6.26 -5.76 6.78
CA ILE A 78 -7.51 -5.98 7.54
C ILE A 78 -8.70 -5.39 6.78
N CYS A 79 -8.60 -4.15 6.31
CA CYS A 79 -9.67 -3.51 5.54
C CYS A 79 -9.99 -4.27 4.25
N LEU A 80 -8.97 -4.73 3.52
CA LEU A 80 -9.14 -5.46 2.27
C LEU A 80 -9.73 -6.86 2.49
N TRP A 81 -9.26 -7.62 3.47
CA TRP A 81 -9.83 -8.92 3.80
C TRP A 81 -11.27 -8.82 4.28
N PHE A 82 -11.55 -7.87 5.18
CA PHE A 82 -12.90 -7.65 5.68
C PHE A 82 -13.83 -7.18 4.56
N GLY A 83 -13.38 -6.29 3.68
CA GLY A 83 -14.14 -5.89 2.49
C GLY A 83 -14.41 -7.02 1.52
N THR A 84 -13.41 -7.87 1.25
CA THR A 84 -13.57 -9.09 0.44
C THR A 84 -14.64 -10.01 1.02
N TYR A 85 -14.57 -10.27 2.32
CA TYR A 85 -15.57 -11.07 3.04
C TYR A 85 -16.98 -10.46 2.97
N GLN A 86 -17.10 -9.15 3.22
CA GLN A 86 -18.38 -8.45 3.19
C GLN A 86 -19.00 -8.48 1.79
N MET A 87 -18.22 -8.29 0.73
CA MET A 87 -18.71 -8.40 -0.66
C MET A 87 -19.13 -9.83 -1.00
N PHE A 88 -18.36 -10.85 -0.57
CA PHE A 88 -18.71 -12.26 -0.77
C PHE A 88 -20.05 -12.61 -0.11
N ARG A 89 -20.31 -12.13 1.11
CA ARG A 89 -21.58 -12.33 1.80
C ARG A 89 -22.78 -11.71 1.09
N HIS A 90 -22.57 -10.58 0.40
CA HIS A 90 -23.64 -9.82 -0.26
C HIS A 90 -23.68 -10.02 -1.77
N GLN A 91 -23.00 -11.04 -2.31
CA GLN A 91 -22.87 -11.23 -3.75
C GLN A 91 -24.22 -11.40 -4.48
N TYR A 92 -25.19 -12.03 -3.80
CA TYR A 92 -26.57 -12.23 -4.30
C TYR A 92 -27.59 -11.24 -3.72
N SER A 93 -27.14 -10.22 -2.98
CA SER A 93 -28.03 -9.20 -2.39
C SER A 93 -28.42 -8.12 -3.40
N THR A 94 -29.30 -7.21 -2.98
CA THR A 94 -29.71 -6.06 -3.79
C THR A 94 -28.50 -5.20 -4.21
N PRO A 95 -28.58 -4.47 -5.34
CA PRO A 95 -27.50 -3.58 -5.79
C PRO A 95 -27.04 -2.59 -4.72
N ASN A 96 -27.95 -2.05 -3.92
CA ASN A 96 -27.62 -1.11 -2.84
C ASN A 96 -26.83 -1.80 -1.70
N ALA A 97 -27.23 -3.01 -1.32
CA ALA A 97 -26.53 -3.78 -0.28
C ALA A 97 -25.12 -4.17 -0.72
N PHE A 98 -24.95 -4.62 -1.97
CA PHE A 98 -23.63 -4.89 -2.52
C PHE A 98 -22.78 -3.61 -2.65
N ARG A 99 -23.38 -2.49 -3.05
CA ARG A 99 -22.66 -1.21 -3.13
C ARG A 99 -22.11 -0.79 -1.78
N ALA A 100 -22.89 -0.95 -0.70
CA ALA A 100 -22.48 -0.63 0.66
C ALA A 100 -21.36 -1.55 1.18
N SER A 101 -21.33 -2.83 0.79
CA SER A 101 -20.31 -3.76 1.24
C SER A 101 -18.89 -3.45 0.71
N LYS A 102 -18.78 -2.67 -0.38
CA LYS A 102 -17.49 -2.23 -0.95
C LYS A 102 -16.70 -1.22 -0.10
N ILE A 103 -17.31 -0.63 0.93
CA ILE A 103 -16.71 0.49 1.68
C ILE A 103 -15.36 0.12 2.31
N TRP A 104 -15.24 -1.10 2.83
CA TRP A 104 -14.02 -1.58 3.46
C TRP A 104 -12.88 -1.78 2.48
N THR A 105 -13.15 -2.38 1.32
CA THR A 105 -12.16 -2.48 0.23
C THR A 105 -11.77 -1.09 -0.27
N THR A 106 -12.72 -0.18 -0.41
CA THR A 106 -12.48 1.21 -0.83
C THR A 106 -11.50 1.90 0.11
N ASN A 107 -11.74 1.79 1.43
CA ASN A 107 -10.87 2.37 2.45
C ASN A 107 -9.49 1.70 2.48
N GLY A 108 -9.43 0.36 2.36
CA GLY A 108 -8.15 -0.37 2.28
C GLY A 108 -7.30 0.05 1.08
N LEU A 109 -7.92 0.19 -0.09
CA LEU A 109 -7.24 0.67 -1.30
C LEU A 109 -6.75 2.13 -1.13
N ALA A 110 -7.57 3.01 -0.56
CA ALA A 110 -7.18 4.40 -0.30
C ALA A 110 -6.02 4.50 0.70
N LEU A 111 -6.06 3.75 1.80
CA LEU A 111 -4.96 3.67 2.77
C LEU A 111 -3.67 3.15 2.13
N GLY A 112 -3.80 2.19 1.20
CA GLY A 112 -2.70 1.73 0.39
C GLY A 112 -2.06 2.85 -0.44
N ILE A 113 -2.87 3.58 -1.21
CA ILE A 113 -2.41 4.74 -1.99
C ILE A 113 -1.67 5.74 -1.08
N VAL A 114 -2.20 6.03 0.11
CA VAL A 114 -1.52 6.89 1.08
C VAL A 114 -0.16 6.33 1.47
N LEU A 115 -0.05 5.03 1.77
CA LEU A 115 1.24 4.42 2.11
C LEU A 115 2.26 4.59 0.98
N TRP A 116 1.96 4.11 -0.23
CA TRP A 116 2.96 4.11 -1.30
C TRP A 116 3.22 5.51 -1.85
N PHE A 117 2.22 6.37 -1.98
CA PHE A 117 2.41 7.71 -2.52
C PHE A 117 2.98 8.70 -1.49
N LEU A 118 2.38 8.76 -0.29
CA LEU A 118 2.84 9.72 0.72
C LEU A 118 4.15 9.24 1.36
N VAL A 119 4.19 8.00 1.86
CA VAL A 119 5.35 7.53 2.64
C VAL A 119 6.53 7.22 1.71
N PHE A 120 6.32 6.42 0.66
CA PHE A 120 7.45 5.98 -0.18
C PHE A 120 7.83 6.99 -1.28
N LEU A 121 6.87 7.56 -2.01
CA LEU A 121 7.23 8.52 -3.07
C LEU A 121 7.55 9.91 -2.52
N SER A 122 6.72 10.45 -1.63
CA SER A 122 6.88 11.83 -1.17
C SER A 122 7.92 11.95 -0.05
N VAL A 123 7.80 11.15 1.02
CA VAL A 123 8.72 11.24 2.16
C VAL A 123 10.05 10.54 1.86
N ALA A 124 10.06 9.23 1.61
CA ALA A 124 11.31 8.54 1.30
C ALA A 124 11.95 9.04 -0.01
N GLY A 125 11.15 9.14 -1.08
CA GLY A 125 11.58 9.61 -2.39
C GLY A 125 12.14 11.04 -2.37
N GLU A 126 11.31 12.02 -2.02
CA GLU A 126 11.67 13.44 -2.20
C GLU A 126 12.28 14.10 -0.95
N TRP A 127 11.77 13.79 0.25
CA TRP A 127 12.36 14.39 1.46
C TRP A 127 13.75 13.82 1.75
N PHE A 128 13.88 12.49 1.72
CA PHE A 128 15.14 11.76 1.96
C PHE A 128 15.96 11.46 0.70
N LEU A 129 15.49 11.89 -0.48
CA LEU A 129 16.24 11.76 -1.74
C LEU A 129 16.59 10.31 -2.10
N MET A 130 15.72 9.36 -1.76
CA MET A 130 15.88 7.92 -2.04
C MET A 130 16.18 7.65 -3.52
N TRP A 131 15.69 8.51 -4.43
CA TRP A 131 15.95 8.40 -5.87
C TRP A 131 17.43 8.50 -6.25
N GLN A 132 18.28 9.09 -5.40
CA GLN A 132 19.73 9.21 -5.65
C GLN A 132 20.49 7.91 -5.42
N SER A 133 19.95 7.02 -4.58
CA SER A 133 20.57 5.72 -4.29
C SER A 133 20.34 4.75 -5.44
N LYS A 134 21.36 3.96 -5.78
CA LYS A 134 21.19 2.87 -6.77
C LYS A 134 20.67 1.59 -6.14
N THR A 135 21.03 1.34 -4.88
CA THR A 135 20.71 0.10 -4.17
C THR A 135 19.41 0.21 -3.39
N TRP A 136 19.15 1.36 -2.78
CA TRP A 136 18.06 1.58 -1.82
C TRP A 136 16.91 2.39 -2.41
N ASN A 137 16.69 2.29 -3.73
CA ASN A 137 15.65 3.04 -4.42
C ASN A 137 14.43 2.18 -4.76
N ALA A 138 13.32 2.45 -4.07
CA ALA A 138 12.04 1.79 -4.30
C ALA A 138 11.00 2.64 -5.05
N GLN A 139 11.35 3.81 -5.61
CA GLN A 139 10.38 4.74 -6.19
C GLN A 139 9.55 4.11 -7.31
N VAL A 140 10.18 3.37 -8.23
CA VAL A 140 9.46 2.73 -9.35
C VAL A 140 8.42 1.74 -8.83
N ASN A 141 8.80 0.90 -7.86
CA ASN A 141 7.89 -0.08 -7.26
C ASN A 141 6.74 0.62 -6.51
N ALA A 142 7.04 1.66 -5.72
CA ALA A 142 6.03 2.43 -5.00
C ALA A 142 5.05 3.13 -5.97
N PHE A 143 5.55 3.64 -7.10
CA PHE A 143 4.71 4.24 -8.14
C PHE A 143 3.79 3.22 -8.79
N LEU A 144 4.31 2.05 -9.17
CA LEU A 144 3.51 0.96 -9.73
C LEU A 144 2.44 0.49 -8.76
N LEU A 145 2.76 0.31 -7.48
CA LEU A 145 1.78 -0.05 -6.46
C LEU A 145 0.72 1.02 -6.27
N THR A 146 1.10 2.29 -6.25
CA THR A 146 0.15 3.40 -6.21
C THR A 146 -0.83 3.33 -7.39
N ILE A 147 -0.32 3.12 -8.62
CA ILE A 147 -1.16 3.01 -9.81
C ILE A 147 -2.07 1.78 -9.71
N CYS A 148 -1.55 0.61 -9.35
CA CYS A 148 -2.36 -0.60 -9.22
C CYS A 148 -3.50 -0.40 -8.21
N PHE A 149 -3.21 0.18 -7.05
CA PHE A 149 -4.23 0.47 -6.04
C PHE A 149 -5.25 1.49 -6.52
N LEU A 150 -4.82 2.54 -7.23
CA LEU A 150 -5.71 3.53 -7.83
C LEU A 150 -6.61 2.91 -8.91
N LEU A 151 -6.06 2.07 -9.79
CA LEU A 151 -6.84 1.37 -10.82
C LEU A 151 -7.86 0.42 -10.20
N PHE A 152 -7.49 -0.33 -9.16
CA PHE A 152 -8.43 -1.17 -8.44
C PHE A 152 -9.51 -0.38 -7.71
N LEU A 153 -9.17 0.80 -7.19
CA LEU A 153 -10.11 1.72 -6.57
C LEU A 153 -11.12 2.23 -7.60
N LEU A 154 -10.65 2.71 -8.75
CA LEU A 154 -11.51 3.16 -9.86
C LEU A 154 -12.39 2.02 -10.38
N PHE A 155 -11.85 0.82 -10.55
CA PHE A 155 -12.62 -0.36 -10.91
C PHE A 155 -13.68 -0.70 -9.84
N HIS A 156 -13.37 -0.54 -8.55
CA HIS A 156 -14.36 -0.72 -7.48
C HIS A 156 -15.48 0.31 -7.52
N GLN A 157 -15.17 1.56 -7.89
CA GLN A 157 -16.14 2.65 -7.98
C GLN A 157 -16.99 2.60 -9.25
N SER A 158 -16.51 1.96 -10.33
CA SER A 158 -17.27 1.85 -11.57
C SER A 158 -18.64 1.21 -11.34
N GLU A 159 -19.64 1.79 -12.00
CA GLU A 159 -21.00 1.26 -11.96
C GLU A 159 -21.05 -0.14 -12.57
N GLU A 160 -21.89 -1.00 -12.01
CA GLU A 160 -22.24 -2.25 -12.68
C GLU A 160 -23.13 -1.86 -13.85
N GLU A 161 -22.68 -2.08 -15.10
CA GLU A 161 -23.52 -1.86 -16.29
C GLU A 161 -24.91 -2.46 -16.02
N THR A 162 -25.90 -1.58 -15.89
CA THR A 162 -27.28 -1.97 -15.84
C THR A 162 -27.63 -2.41 -17.25
N GLY A 163 -27.56 -3.72 -17.48
CA GLY A 163 -28.13 -4.34 -18.67
C GLY A 163 -29.63 -4.03 -18.72
N PHE A 164 -29.97 -2.92 -19.38
CA PHE A 164 -31.28 -2.67 -19.95
C PHE A 164 -31.03 -2.07 -21.33
N LYS A 165 -31.04 -2.95 -22.34
CA LYS A 165 -32.10 -3.03 -23.34
C LYS A 165 -32.17 -4.45 -23.88
#